data_AF-A0A951CI30-F1
#
_entry.id   AF-A0A951CI30-F1
#
_cell.length_a   1.000
_cell.length_b   1.000
_cell.length_c   1.000
_cell.angle_alpha   90.00
_cell.angle_beta   90.00
_cell.angle_gamma   90.00
#
_symmetry.space_group_name_H-M   'P 1'
#
loop_
_entity.id
_entity.type
_entity.pdbx_description
1 polymer ?
#
loop_
_entity_poly.entity_id
_entity_poly.type
_entity_poly.pdbx_seq_one_letter_code
_entity_poly.pdbx_strand_id
1 'polypeptide(L)' 'MSITQFRAQCLQLLDHLPAQGILLTKRGRPVAKIMPVRGGCSDLIGIMKGLVSDPQDDLFSAYPPATSK' A
#
# COMPACT_ATOMS: atom_id res chain seq x y z
N MET A 1 -18.27 1.68 6.00
CA MET A 1 -18.86 2.66 6.94
C MET A 1 -19.49 3.80 6.16
N SER A 2 -20.62 4.38 6.59
CA SER A 2 -21.23 5.50 5.86
C SER A 2 -20.51 6.83 6.12
N ILE A 3 -20.55 7.76 5.16
CA ILE A 3 -20.03 9.13 5.37
C ILE A 3 -20.72 9.85 6.53
N THR A 4 -22.03 9.65 6.72
CA THR A 4 -22.77 10.28 7.82
C THR A 4 -22.25 9.81 9.18
N GLN A 5 -22.00 8.50 9.30
CA GLN A 5 -21.42 7.91 10.50
C GLN A 5 -19.97 8.38 10.72
N PHE A 6 -19.17 8.47 9.65
CA PHE A 6 -17.81 9.03 9.72
C PHE A 6 -17.81 10.46 10.25
N ARG A 7 -18.67 11.33 9.71
CA ARG A 7 -18.73 12.74 10.09
C ARG A 7 -19.02 12.92 11.59
N ALA A 8 -19.86 12.06 12.17
CA ALA A 8 -20.21 12.12 13.59
C ALA A 8 -19.07 11.66 14.53
N GLN A 9 -18.17 10.81 14.05
CA GLN A 9 -17.14 10.14 14.87
C GLN A 9 -15.71 10.42 14.38
N CYS A 10 -15.54 11.40 13.49
CA CYS A 10 -14.32 11.60 12.71
C CYS A 10 -13.07 11.69 13.59
N LEU A 11 -13.08 12.56 14.61
CA LEU A 11 -11.91 12.77 15.47
C LEU A 11 -11.50 11.49 16.22
N GLN A 12 -12.46 10.82 16.88
CA GLN A 12 -12.20 9.56 17.58
C GLN A 12 -11.70 8.46 16.64
N LEU A 13 -12.19 8.42 15.41
CA LEU A 13 -11.75 7.44 14.42
C LEU A 13 -10.35 7.75 13.89
N LEU A 14 -9.98 9.03 13.74
CA LEU A 14 -8.64 9.43 13.31
C LEU A 14 -7.56 9.06 14.35
N ASP A 15 -7.88 9.18 15.64
CA ASP A 15 -6.97 8.81 16.74
C ASP A 15 -6.70 7.28 16.78
N HIS A 16 -7.66 6.47 16.32
CA HIS A 16 -7.61 5.01 16.37
C HIS A 16 -7.85 4.36 15.00
N LEU A 17 -7.22 4.91 13.96
CA LEU A 17 -7.34 4.36 12.61
C LEU A 17 -6.69 2.96 12.51
N PRO A 18 -7.42 1.94 12.06
CA PRO A 18 -6.84 0.61 11.88
C PRO A 18 -5.84 0.59 10.72
N ALA A 19 -4.81 -0.26 10.80
CA ALA A 19 -3.75 -0.37 9.79
C ALA A 19 -4.25 -0.73 8.38
N GLN A 20 -5.35 -1.48 8.30
CA GLN A 20 -6.04 -1.82 7.06
C GLN A 20 -6.85 -0.65 6.45
N GLY A 21 -7.13 0.39 7.24
CA GLY A 21 -7.98 1.52 6.89
C GLY A 21 -9.48 1.21 6.89
N ILE A 22 -10.28 2.26 6.76
CA ILE A 22 -11.75 2.24 6.78
C ILE A 22 -12.28 2.65 5.40
N LEU A 23 -13.12 1.80 4.79
CA LEU A 23 -13.82 2.11 3.55
C LEU A 23 -15.07 2.96 3.84
N LEU A 24 -15.08 4.18 3.31
CA LEU A 24 -16.20 5.10 3.37
C LEU A 24 -17.13 4.87 2.19
N THR A 25 -18.43 4.82 2.50
CA THR A 25 -19.49 4.62 1.52
C THR A 25 -20.51 5.76 1.58
N LYS A 26 -21.10 6.09 0.43
CA LYS A 26 -22.23 7.00 0.30
C LYS A 26 -23.35 6.26 -0.41
N ARG A 27 -24.48 6.05 0.27
CA ARG A 27 -25.63 5.27 -0.26
C ARG A 27 -25.22 3.88 -0.75
N GLY A 28 -24.44 3.16 0.05
CA GLY A 28 -23.93 1.82 -0.29
C GLY A 28 -22.78 1.78 -1.30
N ARG A 29 -22.46 2.89 -1.97
CA ARG A 29 -21.36 2.94 -2.94
C ARG A 29 -20.05 3.34 -2.27
N PRO A 30 -18.93 2.63 -2.49
CA PRO A 30 -17.61 3.03 -2.01
C PRO A 30 -17.18 4.35 -2.66
N VAL A 31 -16.66 5.28 -1.86
CA VAL A 31 -16.27 6.63 -2.34
C VAL A 31 -14.88 7.07 -1.89
N ALA A 32 -14.41 6.58 -0.74
CA ALA A 32 -13.08 6.89 -0.24
C ALA A 32 -12.60 5.82 0.74
N LYS A 33 -11.30 5.73 0.96
CA LYS A 33 -10.70 4.91 2.01
C LYS A 33 -9.74 5.79 2.82
N ILE A 34 -9.90 5.78 4.14
CA ILE A 34 -8.99 6.48 5.05
C ILE A 34 -8.11 5.43 5.73
N MET A 35 -6.81 5.65 5.77
CA MET A 35 -5.84 4.77 6.39
C MET A 35 -4.72 5.59 7.02
N PRO A 36 -4.03 5.05 8.04
CA PRO A 36 -2.84 5.67 8.59
C PRO A 36 -1.82 5.93 7.48
N VAL A 37 -1.15 7.08 7.55
CA VAL A 37 0.00 7.34 6.68
C VAL A 37 1.09 6.36 7.09
N ARG A 38 1.46 5.45 6.18
CA ARG A 38 2.62 4.57 6.40
C ARG A 38 3.90 5.39 6.19
N GLY A 39 4.94 5.08 6.96
CA GLY A 39 6.27 5.62 6.72
C GLY A 39 6.66 5.37 5.26
N GLY A 40 7.44 6.29 4.68
CA GLY A 40 7.83 6.22 3.28
C GLY A 40 8.61 4.94 2.95
N CYS A 41 9.13 4.86 1.72
CA CYS A 41 9.89 3.70 1.23
C CYS A 41 11.09 3.27 2.10
N SER A 42 11.46 4.03 3.14
CA SER A 42 12.38 3.60 4.19
C SER A 42 11.99 2.28 4.84
N ASP A 43 10.68 2.03 5.01
CA ASP A 43 10.20 0.78 5.63
C ASP A 43 10.37 -0.42 4.69
N LEU A 44 10.62 -0.17 3.40
CA LEU A 44 10.92 -1.19 2.38
C LEU A 44 12.43 -1.46 2.26
N ILE A 45 13.28 -0.55 2.77
CA ILE A 45 14.74 -0.72 2.73
C ILE A 45 15.11 -1.90 3.63
N GLY A 46 15.57 -2.98 3.00
CA GLY A 46 16.02 -4.18 3.70
C GLY A 46 15.02 -5.34 3.72
N ILE A 47 13.81 -5.20 3.17
CA ILE A 47 12.87 -6.33 3.00
C ILE A 47 13.48 -7.44 2.12
N MET A 48 14.36 -7.07 1.18
CA MET A 48 15.09 -8.02 0.34
C MET A 48 16.45 -8.46 0.91
N LYS A 49 16.84 -8.03 2.13
CA LYS A 49 18.08 -8.52 2.75
C LYS A 49 17.93 -10.02 3.04
N GLY A 50 18.73 -10.83 2.34
CA GLY A 50 18.68 -12.29 2.42
C GLY A 50 17.87 -12.99 1.31
N LEU A 51 17.19 -12.23 0.43
CA LEU A 51 16.57 -12.79 -0.78
C LEU A 51 17.54 -12.85 -1.97
N VAL A 52 18.65 -12.12 -1.92
CA VAL A 52 19.73 -12.21 -2.91
C VAL A 52 20.81 -13.11 -2.33
N SER A 53 20.87 -14.35 -2.82
CA SER A 53 21.86 -15.34 -2.36
C SER A 53 23.12 -15.38 -3.23
N ASP A 54 23.04 -14.87 -4.46
CA ASP A 54 24.15 -14.87 -5.41
C ASP A 54 24.36 -13.44 -5.96
N PRO A 55 25.52 -12.82 -5.74
CA PRO A 55 25.89 -11.53 -6.32
C PRO A 55 25.93 -11.51 -7.86
N GLN A 56 25.97 -12.69 -8.50
CA GLN A 56 26.01 -12.87 -9.95
C GLN A 56 24.61 -13.10 -10.56
N ASP A 57 23.56 -13.15 -9.74
CA ASP A 57 22.19 -13.35 -10.20
C ASP A 57 21.64 -12.07 -10.86
N ASP A 58 21.37 -12.15 -12.14
CA ASP A 58 20.79 -11.08 -12.95
C ASP A 58 19.28 -10.93 -12.66
N LEU A 59 18.95 -10.61 -11.41
CA LEU A 59 17.60 -10.40 -10.88
C LEU A 59 16.79 -9.31 -11.60
N PHE A 60 17.43 -8.50 -12.44
CA PHE A 60 16.83 -7.39 -13.19
C PHE A 60 16.94 -7.51 -14.71
N SER A 61 17.28 -8.69 -15.25
CA SER A 61 17.29 -8.89 -16.71
C SER A 61 15.87 -8.96 -17.27
N ALA A 62 15.24 -7.80 -17.38
CA ALA A 62 14.10 -7.57 -18.25
C ALA A 62 14.63 -7.27 -19.66
N TYR A 63 15.13 -8.29 -20.35
CA TYR A 63 15.30 -8.18 -21.81
C TYR A 63 15.24 -9.57 -22.48
N PRO A 64 14.23 -9.87 -23.32
CA PRO A 64 14.39 -10.94 -24.29
C PRO A 64 15.46 -10.51 -25.31
N PRO A 65 16.41 -11.38 -25.69
CA PRO A 65 17.46 -11.02 -26.64
C PRO A 65 16.83 -10.60 -27.98
N ALA A 66 17.29 -9.45 -28.50
CA ALA A 66 16.91 -8.93 -29.80
C ALA A 66 17.12 -10.00 -30.89
N THR A 67 16.04 -10.41 -31.57
CA THR A 67 16.12 -11.25 -32.76
C THR A 67 16.39 -10.38 -33.98
N SER A 68 17.54 -10.62 -34.62
CA SER A 68 17.98 -10.08 -35.90
C SER A 68 17.05 -10.49 -37.06
N LYS A 69 16.74 -9.55 -37.95
CA LYS A 69 16.54 -9.80 -39.39
C LYS A 69 16.87 -8.56 -40.20
#